data_AF-A0A2V5SJA8-F1
#
_entry.id   AF-A0A2V5SJA8-F1
#
_cell.length_a   1.000
_cell.length_b   1.000
_cell.length_c   1.000
_cell.angle_alpha   90.00
_cell.angle_beta   90.00
_cell.angle_gamma   90.00
#
_symmetry.space_group_name_H-M   'P 1'
#
loop_
_entity.id
_entity.type
_entity.pdbx_description
1 polymer ?
#
loop_
_entity_poly.entity_id
_entity_poly.type
_entity_poly.pdbx_seq_one_letter_code
_entity_poly.pdbx_strand_id
1 'polypeptide(L)' 'MTTQLLQEAAQVIPNPQLLINVVSKRVRQLGLGHRPMVEVGPRASLTDIALKEIIAGKLTFEEVTGSTDGA' A
#
# COMPACT_ATOMS: atom_id res chain seq x y z
N MET A 1 -11.13 -13.10 -2.56
CA MET A 1 -10.66 -11.92 -3.30
C MET A 1 -9.49 -11.26 -2.59
N THR A 2 -9.63 -10.81 -1.34
CA THR A 2 -8.56 -10.11 -0.60
C THR A 2 -7.30 -10.95 -0.36
N THR A 3 -7.45 -12.26 -0.14
CA THR A 3 -6.33 -13.18 0.14
C THR A 3 -5.34 -13.28 -1.02
N GLN A 4 -5.82 -13.24 -2.26
CA GLN A 4 -4.97 -13.36 -3.45
C GLN A 4 -4.17 -12.08 -3.70
N LEU A 5 -4.82 -10.91 -3.57
CA LEU A 5 -4.13 -9.62 -3.64
C LEU A 5 -3.06 -9.48 -2.54
N LEU A 6 -3.30 -10.02 -1.35
CA LEU A 6 -2.32 -10.03 -0.28
C LEU A 6 -1.08 -10.86 -0.64
N GLN A 7 -1.28 -12.05 -1.24
CA GLN A 7 -0.18 -12.91 -1.66
C GLN A 7 0.67 -12.27 -2.78
N GLU A 8 0.01 -11.64 -3.75
CA GLU A 8 0.68 -10.92 -4.84
C GLU A 8 1.43 -9.68 -4.32
N ALA A 9 0.82 -8.90 -3.43
CA ALA A 9 1.48 -7.75 -2.81
C ALA A 9 2.67 -8.17 -1.93
N ALA A 10 2.62 -9.33 -1.29
CA ALA A 10 3.73 -9.90 -0.53
C ALA A 10 4.93 -10.31 -1.40
N GLN A 11 4.74 -10.53 -2.72
CA GLN A 11 5.86 -10.72 -3.65
C GLN A 11 6.58 -9.40 -3.94
N VAL A 12 5.87 -8.27 -3.89
CA VAL A 12 6.43 -6.92 -4.11
C VAL A 12 7.06 -6.37 -2.82
N ILE A 13 6.38 -6.55 -1.68
CA ILE A 13 6.86 -6.16 -0.35
C ILE A 13 6.94 -7.43 0.52
N PRO A 14 8.09 -8.13 0.55
CA PRO A 14 8.25 -9.37 1.30
C PRO A 14 8.15 -9.20 2.82
N ASN A 15 8.42 -7.99 3.33
CA ASN A 15 8.31 -7.69 4.74
C ASN A 15 6.84 -7.47 5.13
N PRO A 16 6.22 -8.38 5.92
CA PRO A 16 4.80 -8.29 6.25
C PRO A 16 4.45 -7.07 7.11
N GLN A 17 5.35 -6.65 8.00
CA GLN A 17 5.12 -5.47 8.84
C GLN A 17 5.10 -4.20 7.99
N LEU A 18 6.05 -4.10 7.06
CA LEU A 18 6.11 -2.99 6.11
C LEU A 18 4.86 -2.97 5.21
N LEU A 19 4.46 -4.12 4.66
CA LEU A 19 3.26 -4.25 3.84
C LEU A 19 2.01 -3.74 4.57
N ILE A 20 1.80 -4.15 5.83
CA ILE A 20 0.68 -3.70 6.65
C ILE A 20 0.73 -2.18 6.86
N ASN A 21 1.91 -1.62 7.14
CA ASN A 21 2.08 -0.19 7.36
C ASN A 21 1.79 0.63 6.10
N VAL A 22 2.31 0.18 4.96
CA VAL A 22 2.11 0.82 3.66
C VAL A 22 0.63 0.79 3.27
N VAL A 23 -0.03 -0.36 3.37
CA VAL A 23 -1.47 -0.51 3.09
C VAL A 23 -2.29 0.38 4.02
N SER A 24 -2.02 0.37 5.32
CA SER A 24 -2.77 1.18 6.30
C SER A 24 -2.66 2.68 6.03
N LYS A 25 -1.45 3.17 5.76
CA LYS A 25 -1.21 4.57 5.39
C LYS A 25 -1.94 4.92 4.10
N ARG A 26 -1.89 4.05 3.09
CA ARG A 26 -2.53 4.31 1.81
C ARG A 26 -4.05 4.31 1.90
N VAL A 27 -4.64 3.34 2.61
CA VAL A 27 -6.09 3.29 2.85
C VAL A 27 -6.56 4.58 3.53
N ARG A 28 -5.80 5.10 4.50
CA ARG A 28 -6.11 6.38 5.15
C ARG A 28 -6.08 7.54 4.15
N GLN A 29 -5.07 7.62 3.28
CA GLN A 29 -5.01 8.66 2.23
C GLN A 29 -6.22 8.58 1.28
N LEU A 30 -6.57 7.38 0.83
CA LEU A 30 -7.74 7.19 -0.03
C LEU A 30 -9.04 7.59 0.68
N GLY A 31 -9.17 7.26 1.97
CA GLY A 31 -10.29 7.69 2.80
C GLY A 31 -10.38 9.21 3.01
N LEU A 32 -9.26 9.92 2.91
CA LEU A 32 -9.20 11.39 2.90
C LEU A 32 -9.50 12.00 1.52
N GLY A 33 -9.82 11.19 0.52
CA GLY A 33 -10.17 11.65 -0.83
C GLY A 33 -9.00 11.76 -1.81
N HIS A 34 -7.82 11.21 -1.47
CA HIS A 34 -6.73 11.12 -2.44
C HIS A 34 -7.12 10.24 -3.62
N ARG A 35 -6.66 10.63 -4.82
CA ARG A 35 -6.97 9.88 -6.04
C ARG A 35 -6.24 8.53 -6.06
N PRO A 36 -6.93 7.45 -6.42
CA PRO A 36 -6.33 6.17 -6.77
C PRO A 36 -5.36 6.30 -7.96
N MET A 37 -4.29 5.52 -7.96
CA MET A 37 -3.29 5.44 -9.03
C MET A 37 -3.58 4.29 -10.02
N VAL A 38 -4.56 3.45 -9.70
CA VAL A 38 -5.04 2.32 -10.50
C VAL A 38 -6.53 2.47 -10.77
N GLU A 39 -7.03 1.73 -11.76
CA GLU A 39 -8.46 1.69 -12.04
C GLU A 39 -9.23 1.10 -10.85
N VAL A 40 -10.27 1.83 -10.45
CA VAL A 40 -11.14 1.45 -9.34
C VAL A 40 -12.42 0.87 -9.92
N GLY A 41 -12.63 -0.42 -9.69
CA GLY A 41 -13.91 -1.05 -10.00
C GLY A 41 -14.99 -0.57 -9.03
N PRO A 42 -16.28 -0.57 -9.44
CA PRO A 42 -17.40 -0.04 -8.64
C PRO A 42 -17.65 -0.75 -7.29
N ARG A 43 -16.98 -1.88 -7.03
CA ARG A 43 -17.06 -2.64 -5.77
C ARG A 43 -15.70 -2.81 -5.06
N ALA A 44 -14.65 -2.13 -5.53
CA ALA A 44 -13.33 -2.26 -4.93
C ALA A 44 -13.30 -1.54 -3.57
N SER A 45 -12.86 -2.23 -2.53
CA SER A 45 -12.60 -1.59 -1.24
C SER A 45 -11.32 -0.75 -1.31
N LEU A 46 -11.17 0.22 -0.40
CA LEU A 46 -9.92 1.01 -0.30
C LEU A 46 -8.69 0.12 -0.11
N THR A 47 -8.85 -0.98 0.63
CA THR A 47 -7.81 -1.98 0.82
C THR A 47 -7.44 -2.67 -0.49
N ASP A 48 -8.43 -3.07 -1.30
CA ASP A 48 -8.18 -3.68 -2.60
C ASP A 48 -7.47 -2.71 -3.55
N ILE A 49 -7.84 -1.42 -3.51
CA ILE A 49 -7.18 -0.37 -4.29
C ILE A 49 -5.71 -0.23 -3.86
N ALA A 50 -5.45 -0.10 -2.55
CA ALA A 50 -4.09 0.02 -2.02
C ALA A 50 -3.22 -1.19 -2.37
N LEU A 51 -3.75 -2.42 -2.22
CA LEU A 51 -3.05 -3.64 -2.61
C LEU A 51 -2.75 -3.68 -4.12
N LYS A 52 -3.71 -3.29 -4.96
CA LYS A 52 -3.49 -3.21 -6.42
C LYS A 52 -2.44 -2.18 -6.81
N GLU A 53 -2.38 -1.04 -6.13
CA GLU A 53 -1.34 -0.03 -6.37
C GLU A 53 0.06 -0.55 -6.02
N ILE A 54 0.17 -1.35 -4.94
CA ILE A 54 1.42 -2.02 -4.56
C ILE A 54 1.80 -3.06 -5.62
N ILE A 55 0.85 -3.94 -6.02
CA ILE A 55 1.07 -4.97 -7.05
C ILE A 55 1.50 -4.34 -8.38
N ALA A 56 0.89 -3.20 -8.74
CA ALA A 56 1.23 -2.47 -9.96
C ALA A 56 2.56 -1.69 -9.86
N GLY A 57 3.24 -1.69 -8.71
CA GLY A 57 4.48 -0.94 -8.47
C GLY A 57 4.30 0.58 -8.56
N LYS A 58 3.07 1.07 -8.48
CA LYS A 58 2.76 2.51 -8.59
C LYS A 58 2.93 3.25 -7.26
N LEU A 59 2.91 2.50 -6.16
CA LEU A 59 3.03 3.06 -4.83
C LEU A 59 4.47 2.95 -4.33
N THR A 60 5.14 4.09 -4.21
CA THR A 60 6.47 4.17 -3.60
C THR A 60 6.33 4.31 -2.08
N PHE A 61 7.18 3.59 -1.34
CA PHE A 61 7.30 3.75 0.10
C PHE A 61 8.75 4.10 0.45
N GLU A 62 8.91 5.01 1.40
CA GLU A 62 10.19 5.28 2.01
C GLU A 62 10.21 4.60 3.37
N GLU A 63 11.19 3.72 3.59
CA GLU A 63 11.54 3.35 4.95
C GLU A 63 12.13 4.60 5.59
N VAL A 64 11.45 5.13 6.59
CA VAL A 64 12.05 6.13 7.48
C VAL A 64 13.11 5.38 8.27
N THR A 65 14.28 5.18 7.66
CA THR A 65 15.47 4.84 8.41
C THR A 65 15.67 6.03 9.32
N GLY A 66 15.44 5.84 10.61
CA GLY A 66 15.78 6.82 11.63
C GLY A 66 17.29 6.98 11.64
N SER A 67 17.80 7.72 10.65
CA SER A 67 19.14 8.26 10.65
C SER A 67 19.15 9.27 11.77
N THR A 68 19.80 8.85 12.83
CA THR A 68 20.43 9.64 13.87
C THR A 68 21.22 10.81 13.25
N ASP A 69 20.55 11.89 12.89
CA ASP A 69 21.09 13.24 13.06
C ASP A 69 20.78 13.59 14.51
N GLY A 70 21.71 13.79 15.44
CA GLY A 70 23.06 14.31 15.39
C GLY A 70 23.22 14.96 16.77
N ALA A 71 24.41 14.86 17.34
CA ALA A 71 24.77 15.24 18.72
C ALA A 71 24.29 16.63 19.18
#